data_AF-A0A8J9YY14-F1
#
_entry.id   AF-A0A8J9YY14-F1
#
_cell.length_a   1.000
_cell.length_b   1.000
_cell.length_c   1.000
_cell.angle_alpha   90.00
_cell.angle_beta   90.00
_cell.angle_gamma   90.00
#
_symmetry.space_group_name_H-M   'P 1'
#
loop_
_entity.id
_entity.type
_entity.pdbx_description
1 polymer ?
#
loop_
_entity_poly.entity_id
_entity_poly.type
_entity_poly.pdbx_seq_one_letter_code
_entity_poly.pdbx_strand_id
1 'polypeptide(L)'
;MADVPMSDRHRDVIRKKYIPLSRDLKSQHVLNCLYQEKVLTEEMMEDLAAIPDQRRGYKARKLLDLIMTRGDRAFGVFKQALEESGYRHLAELLEEPPLPKPLVESGQHRNKDSPGVASEEVPEGPLKSLRLSLQPYKETPSAQKIIEGCRLMEAGAELLNNSGYTDTEGLKKVVEGFVVQERLTARSYERFLYSPDHLGLDRTRLTKLITTQLHHNPTDSTCLFLQAALLPFDDTRVQEMRKVVDVIVENGEEDPLHKYLHHVYCVLGDSLLNLYRDSPSCALPAFTTALMYKRDYPTAIHLAAECSMVLSPQDAVEQFQRYLQLAPPHDKRVHWAHYFLAILYSRQSEPEKAEEHYRLAVEAEDKRLPTSVTGWAKEVAQKVFA
;
A
#
# COMPACT_ATOMS: atom_id res chain seq x y z
N MET A 1 -19.79 10.91 26.41
CA MET A 1 -18.55 10.46 27.08
C MET A 1 -17.47 10.47 26.02
N ALA A 2 -16.35 11.15 26.26
CA ALA A 2 -15.26 11.21 25.28
C ALA A 2 -14.77 9.78 25.03
N ASP A 3 -14.80 9.37 23.78
CA ASP A 3 -14.51 8.02 23.36
C ASP A 3 -12.99 7.83 23.40
N VAL A 4 -12.50 7.25 24.50
CA VAL A 4 -11.07 6.99 24.66
C VAL A 4 -10.68 5.97 23.59
N PRO A 5 -9.71 6.24 22.72
CA PRO A 5 -9.35 5.33 21.65
C PRO A 5 -8.61 4.10 22.21
N MET A 6 -8.70 2.97 21.50
CA MET A 6 -8.08 1.70 21.87
C MET A 6 -6.60 1.86 22.22
N SER A 7 -6.09 1.13 23.23
CA SER A 7 -4.67 1.11 23.55
C SER A 7 -3.83 0.66 22.34
N ASP A 8 -2.60 1.17 22.25
CA ASP A 8 -1.68 0.84 21.16
C ASP A 8 -1.40 -0.67 21.08
N ARG A 9 -1.39 -1.37 22.24
CA ARG A 9 -1.23 -2.83 22.30
C ARG A 9 -2.35 -3.54 21.53
N HIS A 10 -3.61 -3.30 21.86
CA HIS A 10 -4.74 -3.95 21.19
C HIS A 10 -4.87 -3.52 19.73
N ARG A 11 -4.60 -2.24 19.44
CA ARG A 11 -4.60 -1.72 18.07
C ARG A 11 -3.54 -2.40 17.21
N ASP A 12 -2.36 -2.66 17.76
CA ASP A 12 -1.29 -3.34 17.03
C ASP A 12 -1.59 -4.82 16.80
N VAL A 13 -2.32 -5.48 17.69
CA VAL A 13 -2.82 -6.85 17.45
C VAL A 13 -3.77 -6.86 16.25
N ILE A 14 -4.77 -5.97 16.22
CA ILE A 14 -5.70 -5.85 15.09
C ILE A 14 -4.93 -5.50 13.81
N ARG A 15 -3.98 -4.56 13.86
CA ARG A 15 -3.17 -4.15 12.69
C ARG A 15 -2.33 -5.30 12.13
N LYS A 16 -1.66 -6.07 12.98
CA LYS A 16 -0.83 -7.22 12.56
C LYS A 16 -1.67 -8.31 11.91
N LYS A 17 -2.94 -8.41 12.26
CA LYS A 17 -3.89 -9.41 11.77
C LYS A 17 -4.97 -8.82 10.85
N TYR A 18 -4.79 -7.58 10.41
CA TYR A 18 -5.83 -6.81 9.71
C TYR A 18 -6.25 -7.46 8.39
N ILE A 19 -5.27 -7.98 7.66
CA ILE A 19 -5.50 -8.65 6.38
C ILE A 19 -6.34 -9.93 6.54
N PRO A 20 -5.92 -10.92 7.36
CA PRO A 20 -6.72 -12.13 7.55
C PRO A 20 -8.09 -11.84 8.17
N LEU A 21 -8.18 -10.89 9.13
CA LEU A 21 -9.46 -10.46 9.69
C LEU A 21 -10.38 -9.89 8.61
N SER A 22 -9.90 -8.97 7.77
CA SER A 22 -10.72 -8.33 6.73
C SER A 22 -11.20 -9.26 5.62
N ARG A 23 -10.44 -10.33 5.35
CA ARG A 23 -10.78 -11.33 4.32
C ARG A 23 -11.86 -12.30 4.80
N ASP A 24 -11.71 -12.78 6.03
CA ASP A 24 -12.48 -13.91 6.53
C ASP A 24 -13.69 -13.46 7.40
N LEU A 25 -13.70 -12.21 7.87
CA LEU A 25 -14.81 -11.61 8.63
C LEU A 25 -15.98 -11.24 7.73
N LYS A 26 -17.14 -11.86 7.97
CA LYS A 26 -18.42 -11.36 7.48
C LYS A 26 -19.05 -10.46 8.55
N SER A 27 -18.89 -9.14 8.38
CA SER A 27 -19.30 -8.13 9.35
C SER A 27 -20.73 -8.30 9.86
N GLN A 28 -21.69 -8.66 8.99
CA GLN A 28 -23.10 -8.85 9.34
C GLN A 28 -23.36 -9.74 10.58
N HIS A 29 -22.49 -10.70 10.89
CA HIS A 29 -22.68 -11.60 12.03
C HIS A 29 -22.22 -10.99 13.35
N VAL A 30 -21.30 -10.02 13.32
CA VAL A 30 -20.76 -9.38 14.53
C VAL A 30 -21.35 -8.01 14.80
N LEU A 31 -21.94 -7.35 13.79
CA LEU A 31 -22.48 -5.98 13.90
C LEU A 31 -23.55 -5.85 15.00
N ASN A 32 -24.49 -6.80 15.07
CA ASN A 32 -25.58 -6.75 16.04
C ASN A 32 -25.05 -6.86 17.49
N CYS A 33 -24.08 -7.74 17.73
CA CYS A 33 -23.44 -7.89 19.04
C CYS A 33 -22.67 -6.61 19.43
N LEU A 34 -21.89 -6.06 18.49
CA LEU A 34 -21.15 -4.81 18.71
C LEU A 34 -22.06 -3.59 18.97
N TYR A 35 -23.23 -3.55 18.33
CA TYR A 35 -24.23 -2.51 18.56
C TYR A 35 -24.92 -2.68 19.93
N GLN A 36 -25.36 -3.90 20.27
CA GLN A 36 -25.99 -4.21 21.55
C GLN A 36 -25.07 -3.87 22.73
N GLU A 37 -23.78 -4.17 22.60
CA GLU A 37 -22.76 -3.85 23.60
C GLU A 37 -22.33 -2.37 23.57
N LYS A 38 -22.97 -1.53 22.76
CA LYS A 38 -22.68 -0.08 22.62
C LYS A 38 -21.25 0.22 22.18
N VAL A 39 -20.62 -0.69 21.43
CA VAL A 39 -19.34 -0.45 20.77
C VAL A 39 -19.55 0.36 19.50
N LEU A 40 -20.62 0.06 18.75
CA LEU A 40 -21.06 0.83 17.59
C LEU A 40 -22.22 1.74 17.96
N THR A 41 -22.25 2.94 17.39
CA THR A 41 -23.40 3.86 17.48
C THR A 41 -24.42 3.55 16.38
N GLU A 42 -25.62 4.12 16.49
CA GLU A 42 -26.66 4.01 15.46
C GLU A 42 -26.18 4.57 14.12
N GLU A 43 -25.53 5.74 14.13
CA GLU A 43 -24.90 6.35 12.95
C GLU A 43 -23.87 5.40 12.30
N MET A 44 -22.98 4.78 13.08
CA MET A 44 -21.99 3.82 12.55
C MET A 44 -22.66 2.58 11.94
N MET A 45 -23.79 2.14 12.51
CA MET A 45 -24.56 1.02 12.00
C MET A 45 -25.23 1.36 10.66
N GLU A 46 -25.83 2.54 10.54
CA GLU A 46 -26.38 3.06 9.28
C GLU A 46 -25.29 3.14 8.20
N ASP A 47 -24.12 3.67 8.57
CA ASP A 47 -22.94 3.81 7.71
C ASP A 47 -22.39 2.48 7.19
N LEU A 48 -22.53 1.42 7.98
CA LEU A 48 -22.13 0.06 7.63
C LEU A 48 -23.24 -0.65 6.86
N ALA A 49 -24.51 -0.39 7.18
CA ALA A 49 -25.67 -0.94 6.48
C ALA A 49 -25.81 -0.38 5.07
N ALA A 50 -25.44 0.88 4.84
CA ALA A 50 -25.40 1.52 3.53
C ALA A 50 -24.40 0.86 2.57
N ILE A 51 -23.46 0.05 3.07
CA ILE A 51 -22.54 -0.72 2.25
C ILE A 51 -23.24 -1.99 1.75
N PRO A 52 -23.40 -2.16 0.42
CA PRO A 52 -24.01 -3.35 -0.16
C PRO A 52 -23.25 -4.62 0.23
N ASP A 53 -23.94 -5.74 0.39
CA ASP A 53 -23.33 -7.00 0.83
C ASP A 53 -22.34 -7.59 -0.21
N GLN A 54 -22.46 -7.19 -1.48
CA GLN A 54 -21.46 -7.47 -2.52
C GLN A 54 -20.10 -6.83 -2.20
N ARG A 55 -20.06 -5.76 -1.38
CA ARG A 55 -18.85 -5.09 -0.91
C ARG A 55 -18.42 -5.57 0.49
N ARG A 56 -18.66 -6.85 0.83
CA ARG A 56 -18.38 -7.45 2.16
C ARG A 56 -16.98 -7.16 2.71
N GLY A 57 -15.94 -7.21 1.87
CA GLY A 57 -14.55 -6.98 2.29
C GLY A 57 -14.25 -5.50 2.59
N TYR A 58 -14.96 -4.57 1.94
CA TYR A 58 -14.90 -3.15 2.30
C TYR A 58 -15.65 -2.90 3.62
N LYS A 59 -16.82 -3.51 3.79
CA LYS A 59 -17.61 -3.46 5.04
C LYS A 59 -16.84 -4.00 6.23
N ALA A 60 -16.09 -5.10 6.06
CA ALA A 60 -15.23 -5.67 7.09
C ALA A 60 -14.06 -4.74 7.46
N ARG A 61 -13.41 -4.11 6.48
CA ARG A 61 -12.33 -3.14 6.72
C ARG A 61 -12.83 -1.89 7.45
N LYS A 62 -13.93 -1.29 6.97
CA LYS A 62 -14.57 -0.14 7.62
C LYS A 62 -14.94 -0.47 9.06
N LEU A 63 -15.46 -1.67 9.33
CA LEU A 63 -15.73 -2.15 10.68
C LEU A 63 -14.46 -2.25 11.55
N LEU A 64 -13.37 -2.83 11.04
CA LEU A 64 -12.10 -2.93 11.78
C LEU A 64 -11.51 -1.55 12.10
N ASP A 65 -11.58 -0.62 11.15
CA ASP A 65 -11.15 0.76 11.34
C ASP A 65 -11.97 1.46 12.43
N LEU A 66 -13.29 1.27 12.41
CA LEU A 66 -14.19 1.78 13.45
C LEU A 66 -13.89 1.16 14.82
N ILE A 67 -13.65 -0.15 14.91
CA ILE A 67 -13.32 -0.80 16.19
C ILE A 67 -12.04 -0.22 16.79
N MET A 68 -11.01 0.04 15.99
CA MET A 68 -9.73 0.61 16.46
C MET A 68 -9.83 2.05 16.99
N THR A 69 -10.90 2.79 16.66
CA THR A 69 -11.15 4.12 17.22
C THR A 69 -11.91 4.09 18.54
N ARG A 70 -12.44 2.93 18.96
CA ARG A 70 -13.17 2.73 20.22
C ARG A 70 -12.24 2.27 21.34
N GLY A 71 -12.62 2.46 22.60
CA GLY A 71 -11.79 2.08 23.76
C GLY A 71 -11.51 0.58 23.88
N ASP A 72 -10.61 0.19 24.77
CA ASP A 72 -10.15 -1.22 24.93
C ASP A 72 -11.28 -2.23 25.14
N ARG A 73 -12.42 -1.81 25.71
CA ARG A 73 -13.62 -2.65 25.82
C ARG A 73 -14.08 -3.16 24.44
N ALA A 74 -13.94 -2.36 23.39
CA ALA A 74 -14.29 -2.75 22.03
C ALA A 74 -13.46 -3.93 21.52
N PHE A 75 -12.18 -4.04 21.92
CA PHE A 75 -11.35 -5.20 21.57
C PHE A 75 -11.89 -6.48 22.20
N GLY A 76 -12.22 -6.45 23.49
CA GLY A 76 -12.77 -7.60 24.21
C GLY A 76 -14.14 -8.03 23.68
N VAL A 77 -15.04 -7.07 23.48
CA VAL A 77 -16.38 -7.33 22.90
C VAL A 77 -16.27 -7.84 21.46
N PHE A 78 -15.36 -7.29 20.66
CA PHE A 78 -15.14 -7.78 19.30
C PHE A 78 -14.64 -9.22 19.29
N LYS A 79 -13.68 -9.57 20.17
CA LYS A 79 -13.22 -10.95 20.31
C LYS A 79 -14.36 -11.89 20.72
N GLN A 80 -15.17 -11.50 21.70
CA GLN A 80 -16.33 -12.29 22.13
C GLN A 80 -17.36 -12.46 21.00
N ALA A 81 -17.66 -11.38 20.26
CA ALA A 81 -18.57 -11.42 19.13
C ALA A 81 -18.09 -12.39 18.03
N LEU A 82 -16.77 -12.49 17.81
CA LEU A 82 -16.20 -13.48 16.89
C LEU A 82 -16.41 -14.91 17.38
N GLU A 83 -16.23 -15.18 18.67
CA GLU A 83 -16.45 -16.51 19.26
C GLU A 83 -17.92 -16.94 19.17
N GLU A 84 -18.84 -16.07 19.56
CA GLU A 84 -20.29 -16.32 19.54
C GLU A 84 -20.85 -16.48 18.12
N SER A 85 -20.23 -15.80 17.15
CA SER A 85 -20.62 -15.86 15.74
C SER A 85 -19.98 -17.02 14.96
N GLY A 86 -19.27 -17.93 15.63
CA GLY A 86 -18.62 -19.09 15.00
C GLY A 86 -17.29 -18.80 14.30
N TYR A 87 -16.73 -17.60 14.45
CA TYR A 87 -15.40 -17.21 13.95
C TYR A 87 -14.31 -17.48 15.00
N ARG A 88 -14.35 -18.65 15.65
CA ARG A 88 -13.39 -19.05 16.68
C ARG A 88 -11.93 -18.93 16.21
N HIS A 89 -11.65 -19.31 14.96
CA HIS A 89 -10.34 -19.17 14.33
C HIS A 89 -9.85 -17.71 14.22
N LEU A 90 -10.75 -16.72 14.09
CA LEU A 90 -10.40 -15.30 14.08
C LEU A 90 -10.22 -14.75 15.51
N ALA A 91 -10.99 -15.26 16.47
CA ALA A 91 -10.80 -14.93 17.88
C ALA A 91 -9.46 -15.46 18.43
N GLU A 92 -9.10 -16.69 18.05
CA GLU A 92 -7.81 -17.31 18.36
C GLU A 92 -6.65 -16.56 17.70
N LEU A 93 -6.86 -15.99 16.50
CA LEU A 93 -5.86 -15.15 15.83
C LEU A 93 -5.56 -13.84 16.59
N LEU A 94 -6.49 -13.39 17.42
CA LEU A 94 -6.35 -12.24 18.30
C LEU A 94 -5.76 -12.59 19.68
N GLU A 95 -5.50 -13.88 19.98
CA GLU A 95 -4.78 -14.29 21.19
C GLU A 95 -3.26 -14.14 21.00
N GLU A 96 -2.62 -13.34 21.86
CA GLU A 96 -1.17 -13.38 22.00
C GLU A 96 -0.78 -14.64 22.79
N PRO A 97 0.23 -15.43 22.35
CA PRO A 97 0.75 -16.50 23.18
C PRO A 97 1.38 -15.92 24.46
N PRO A 98 1.24 -16.59 25.62
CA PRO A 98 1.88 -16.13 26.85
C PRO A 98 3.40 -16.16 26.69
N LEU A 99 4.05 -15.04 27.02
CA LEU A 99 5.50 -14.90 26.98
C LEU A 99 6.17 -15.97 27.88
N PRO A 100 7.26 -16.63 27.42
CA PRO A 100 8.17 -17.32 28.32
C PRO A 100 8.78 -16.30 29.30
N LYS A 101 8.83 -16.66 30.59
CA LYS A 101 9.49 -15.86 31.65
C LYS A 101 10.95 -15.58 31.28
N PRO A 102 11.52 -14.43 31.69
CA PRO A 102 12.88 -14.05 31.33
C PRO A 102 13.87 -14.97 32.06
N LEU A 103 14.63 -15.76 31.30
CA LEU A 103 15.84 -16.39 31.80
C LEU A 103 16.98 -15.38 31.71
N VAL A 104 17.59 -15.21 32.87
CA VAL A 104 18.73 -14.36 33.21
C VAL A 104 19.85 -14.47 32.17
N GLU A 105 20.41 -13.30 31.89
CA GLU A 105 21.65 -13.00 31.18
C GLU A 105 22.70 -14.12 31.17
N SER A 106 23.12 -14.49 29.96
CA SER A 106 24.52 -14.80 29.69
C SER A 106 24.93 -13.99 28.48
N GLY A 107 25.69 -12.93 28.74
CA GLY A 107 26.18 -12.00 27.74
C GLY A 107 26.96 -12.72 26.65
N GLN A 108 26.54 -12.47 25.41
CA GLN A 108 27.40 -12.47 24.25
C GLN A 108 26.82 -11.44 23.29
N HIS A 109 27.31 -10.20 23.41
CA HIS A 109 27.30 -9.24 22.32
C HIS A 109 27.92 -9.91 21.09
N ARG A 110 27.08 -10.44 20.19
CA ARG A 110 27.48 -10.55 18.79
C ARG A 110 27.30 -9.17 18.18
N ASN A 111 28.38 -8.38 18.28
CA ASN A 111 28.71 -7.43 17.23
C ASN A 111 28.63 -8.19 15.90
N LYS A 112 27.52 -8.02 15.19
CA LYS A 112 27.56 -8.13 13.75
C LYS A 112 28.19 -6.83 13.29
N ASP A 113 29.49 -6.89 13.07
CA ASP A 113 30.24 -5.89 12.33
C ASP A 113 29.47 -5.61 11.04
N SER A 114 28.72 -4.51 11.07
CA SER A 114 28.28 -3.84 9.87
C SER A 114 29.53 -3.18 9.32
N PRO A 115 29.87 -3.32 8.03
CA PRO A 115 30.93 -2.50 7.48
C PRO A 115 30.49 -1.05 7.70
N GLY A 116 31.30 -0.29 8.44
CA GLY A 116 31.03 1.09 8.78
C GLY A 116 30.90 1.91 7.51
N VAL A 117 29.68 2.06 7.02
CA VAL A 117 29.36 3.06 5.99
C VAL A 117 29.31 4.39 6.72
N ALA A 118 30.27 5.26 6.42
CA ALA A 118 30.35 6.57 7.04
C ALA A 118 29.03 7.31 6.82
N SER A 119 28.35 7.66 7.91
CA SER A 119 27.15 8.49 7.92
C SER A 119 27.36 9.85 7.22
N GLU A 120 28.61 10.22 6.92
CA GLU A 120 29.04 11.46 6.30
C GLU A 120 28.73 11.52 4.78
N GLU A 121 28.56 10.39 4.09
CA GLU A 121 28.26 10.39 2.63
C GLU A 121 26.79 10.65 2.29
N VAL A 122 25.87 10.54 3.26
CA VAL A 122 24.43 10.70 3.02
C VAL A 122 23.99 12.12 3.43
N PRO A 123 23.55 12.97 2.47
CA PRO A 123 23.10 14.33 2.79
C PRO A 123 22.04 14.35 3.88
N GLU A 124 22.06 15.39 4.72
CA GLU A 124 20.99 15.62 5.71
C GLU A 124 19.63 15.78 5.03
N GLY A 125 18.58 15.53 5.79
CA GLY A 125 17.21 15.74 5.33
C GLY A 125 16.17 14.85 6.00
N PRO A 126 14.88 15.16 5.84
CA PRO A 126 13.79 14.44 6.50
C PRO A 126 13.70 12.94 6.12
N LEU A 127 14.22 12.54 4.96
CA LEU A 127 14.26 11.14 4.49
C LEU A 127 15.67 10.52 4.63
N LYS A 128 16.58 11.13 5.39
CA LYS A 128 17.95 10.62 5.61
C LYS A 128 17.97 9.19 6.12
N SER A 129 17.15 8.86 7.12
CA SER A 129 17.06 7.50 7.69
C SER A 129 16.74 6.46 6.61
N LEU A 130 15.80 6.78 5.73
CA LEU A 130 15.46 5.95 4.58
C LEU A 130 16.64 5.81 3.60
N ARG A 131 17.30 6.91 3.24
CA ARG A 131 18.48 6.88 2.36
C ARG A 131 19.66 6.11 2.97
N LEU A 132 19.86 6.19 4.29
CA LEU A 132 20.87 5.42 5.03
C LEU A 132 20.58 3.92 4.95
N SER A 133 19.33 3.52 5.15
CA SER A 133 18.93 2.10 5.06
C SER A 133 19.19 1.46 3.68
N LEU A 134 19.28 2.29 2.63
CA LEU A 134 19.50 1.87 1.26
C LEU A 134 20.98 1.90 0.83
N GLN A 135 21.89 2.41 1.67
CA GLN A 135 23.32 2.49 1.34
C GLN A 135 23.96 1.15 0.96
N PRO A 136 23.65 0.02 1.63
CA PRO A 136 24.19 -1.29 1.22
C PRO A 136 23.79 -1.70 -0.20
N TYR A 137 22.75 -1.07 -0.77
CA TYR A 137 22.18 -1.39 -2.08
C TYR A 137 22.34 -0.24 -3.09
N LYS A 138 23.15 0.79 -2.80
CA LYS A 138 23.22 2.04 -3.58
C LYS A 138 23.54 1.87 -5.06
N GLU A 139 24.20 0.77 -5.43
CA GLU A 139 24.54 0.45 -6.82
C GLU A 139 23.39 -0.27 -7.57
N THR A 140 22.33 -0.68 -6.87
CA THR A 140 21.20 -1.36 -7.50
C THR A 140 20.23 -0.34 -8.13
N PRO A 141 19.69 -0.58 -9.34
CA PRO A 141 18.73 0.31 -9.97
C PRO A 141 17.49 0.59 -9.09
N SER A 142 17.04 -0.40 -8.33
CA SER A 142 15.90 -0.28 -7.41
C SER A 142 16.18 0.68 -6.26
N ALA A 143 17.36 0.60 -5.63
CA ALA A 143 17.72 1.53 -4.56
C ALA A 143 17.96 2.94 -5.09
N GLN A 144 18.61 3.08 -6.26
CA GLN A 144 18.85 4.37 -6.92
C GLN A 144 17.54 5.11 -7.18
N LYS A 145 16.52 4.44 -7.72
CA LYS A 145 15.18 5.02 -7.88
C LYS A 145 14.60 5.53 -6.57
N ILE A 146 14.71 4.75 -5.49
CA ILE A 146 14.16 5.16 -4.19
C ILE A 146 14.94 6.36 -3.63
N ILE A 147 16.27 6.33 -3.67
CA ILE A 147 17.12 7.43 -3.22
C ILE A 147 16.82 8.71 -4.01
N GLU A 148 16.71 8.60 -5.33
CA GLU A 148 16.42 9.75 -6.19
C GLU A 148 15.04 10.35 -5.91
N GLY A 149 14.01 9.51 -5.78
CA GLY A 149 12.70 9.99 -5.38
C GLY A 149 12.69 10.65 -4.00
N CYS A 150 13.54 10.19 -3.06
CA CYS A 150 13.69 10.87 -1.76
C CYS A 150 14.25 12.27 -1.94
N ARG A 151 15.32 12.42 -2.74
CA ARG A 151 15.94 13.73 -3.01
C ARG A 151 14.96 14.71 -3.64
N LEU A 152 14.19 14.26 -4.63
CA LEU A 152 13.17 15.09 -5.28
C LEU A 152 12.09 15.56 -4.28
N MET A 153 11.61 14.66 -3.44
CA MET A 153 10.63 15.00 -2.40
C MET A 153 11.19 15.97 -1.36
N GLU A 154 12.42 15.75 -0.89
CA GLU A 154 13.08 16.63 0.09
C GLU A 154 13.31 18.03 -0.51
N ALA A 155 13.80 18.11 -1.75
CA ALA A 155 13.99 19.38 -2.45
C ALA A 155 12.66 20.12 -2.68
N GLY A 156 11.60 19.40 -3.03
CA GLY A 156 10.26 19.98 -3.18
C GLY A 156 9.70 20.48 -1.84
N ALA A 157 9.88 19.74 -0.77
CA ALA A 157 9.49 20.14 0.58
C ALA A 157 10.25 21.38 1.07
N GLU A 158 11.55 21.47 0.76
CA GLU A 158 12.37 22.65 1.07
C GLU A 158 11.84 23.90 0.34
N LEU A 159 11.54 23.81 -0.97
CA LEU A 159 10.94 24.90 -1.73
C LEU A 159 9.60 25.36 -1.15
N LEU A 160 8.73 24.41 -0.78
CA LEU A 160 7.45 24.72 -0.16
C LEU A 160 7.62 25.44 1.18
N ASN A 161 8.54 24.97 2.02
CA ASN A 161 8.77 25.58 3.33
C ASN A 161 9.41 26.98 3.20
N ASN A 162 10.42 27.14 2.34
CA ASN A 162 11.12 28.41 2.12
C ASN A 162 10.23 29.47 1.46
N SER A 163 9.35 29.07 0.54
CA SER A 163 8.38 29.97 -0.10
C SER A 163 7.14 30.26 0.75
N GLY A 164 7.03 29.63 1.92
CA GLY A 164 5.83 29.72 2.73
C GLY A 164 4.58 29.13 2.05
N TYR A 165 4.73 28.08 1.24
CA TYR A 165 3.69 27.37 0.48
C TYR A 165 3.08 28.25 -0.62
N THR A 166 3.95 28.89 -1.40
CA THR A 166 3.55 29.67 -2.58
C THR A 166 4.19 29.17 -3.88
N ASP A 167 5.28 28.41 -3.78
CA ASP A 167 6.00 27.87 -4.94
C ASP A 167 5.39 26.53 -5.41
N THR A 168 4.83 26.54 -6.61
CA THR A 168 4.24 25.35 -7.26
C THR A 168 5.30 24.39 -7.80
N GLU A 169 6.54 24.83 -8.00
CA GLU A 169 7.64 23.96 -8.39
C GLU A 169 7.98 22.95 -7.28
N GLY A 170 7.78 23.36 -6.03
CA GLY A 170 7.87 22.46 -4.88
C GLY A 170 6.88 21.28 -4.97
N LEU A 171 5.63 21.53 -5.39
CA LEU A 171 4.63 20.48 -5.60
C LEU A 171 5.04 19.52 -6.72
N LYS A 172 5.53 20.05 -7.85
CA LYS A 172 5.97 19.24 -8.99
C LYS A 172 7.10 18.29 -8.60
N LYS A 173 8.10 18.77 -7.86
CA LYS A 173 9.20 17.92 -7.37
C LYS A 173 8.74 16.84 -6.41
N VAL A 174 7.80 17.14 -5.51
CA VAL A 174 7.22 16.14 -4.61
C VAL A 174 6.47 15.07 -5.39
N VAL A 175 5.63 15.46 -6.35
CA VAL A 175 4.89 14.52 -7.21
C VAL A 175 5.85 13.68 -8.06
N GLU A 176 6.87 14.29 -8.68
CA GLU A 176 7.90 13.59 -9.45
C GLU A 176 8.61 12.54 -8.60
N GLY A 177 8.97 12.89 -7.35
CA GLY A 177 9.57 11.94 -6.41
C GLY A 177 8.67 10.74 -6.10
N PHE A 178 7.34 10.94 -5.97
CA PHE A 178 6.41 9.83 -5.81
C PHE A 178 6.32 8.92 -7.03
N VAL A 179 6.29 9.51 -8.21
CA VAL A 179 6.23 8.80 -9.48
C VAL A 179 7.50 7.98 -9.71
N VAL A 180 8.68 8.56 -9.43
CA VAL A 180 9.98 7.88 -9.54
C VAL A 180 10.08 6.68 -8.58
N GLN A 181 9.49 6.77 -7.39
CA GLN A 181 9.41 5.63 -6.45
C GLN A 181 8.30 4.62 -6.80
N GLU A 182 7.53 4.89 -7.85
CA GLU A 182 6.41 4.08 -8.32
C GLU A 182 5.41 3.79 -7.19
N ARG A 183 5.05 4.82 -6.42
CA ARG A 183 4.06 4.73 -5.33
C ARG A 183 2.64 4.78 -5.88
N LEU A 184 1.71 4.04 -5.27
CA LEU A 184 0.35 3.89 -5.80
C LEU A 184 -0.75 4.23 -4.78
N THR A 185 -0.49 4.11 -3.47
CA THR A 185 -1.55 4.08 -2.45
C THR A 185 -1.65 5.39 -1.68
N ALA A 186 -2.89 5.86 -1.40
CA ALA A 186 -3.16 7.05 -0.57
C ALA A 186 -2.34 7.08 0.72
N ARG A 187 -2.38 5.98 1.47
CA ARG A 187 -1.64 5.83 2.73
C ARG A 187 -0.14 6.09 2.56
N SER A 188 0.43 5.68 1.44
CA SER A 188 1.83 5.94 1.15
C SER A 188 2.12 7.42 0.88
N TYR A 189 1.25 8.10 0.12
CA TYR A 189 1.39 9.53 -0.12
C TYR A 189 1.24 10.32 1.19
N GLU A 190 0.18 10.06 1.95
CA GLU A 190 -0.08 10.72 3.23
C GLU A 190 1.07 10.56 4.22
N ARG A 191 1.61 9.35 4.34
CA ARG A 191 2.75 9.08 5.24
C ARG A 191 3.95 9.93 4.85
N PHE A 192 4.31 9.98 3.57
CA PHE A 192 5.48 10.74 3.13
C PHE A 192 5.28 12.24 3.25
N LEU A 193 4.09 12.75 2.90
CA LEU A 193 3.80 14.18 2.98
C LEU A 193 3.74 14.70 4.41
N TYR A 194 3.02 14.00 5.29
CA TYR A 194 2.56 14.61 6.55
C TYR A 194 3.17 13.98 7.81
N SER A 195 3.83 12.82 7.72
CA SER A 195 4.45 12.22 8.89
C SER A 195 5.64 13.06 9.35
N PRO A 196 5.79 13.32 10.66
CA PRO A 196 6.98 13.97 11.22
C PRO A 196 8.28 13.22 10.95
N ASP A 197 8.21 11.89 10.77
CA ASP A 197 9.35 11.04 10.43
C ASP A 197 9.68 11.05 8.92
N HIS A 198 8.95 11.83 8.13
CA HIS A 198 9.14 12.02 6.68
C HIS A 198 9.15 13.52 6.39
N LEU A 199 8.44 14.02 5.36
CA LEU A 199 8.55 15.43 4.96
C LEU A 199 7.92 16.41 5.97
N GLY A 200 6.99 15.96 6.81
CA GLY A 200 6.37 16.79 7.84
C GLY A 200 5.69 18.06 7.31
N LEU A 201 5.14 18.03 6.09
CA LEU A 201 4.48 19.19 5.48
C LEU A 201 3.18 19.53 6.22
N ASP A 202 2.87 20.82 6.27
CA ASP A 202 1.62 21.31 6.84
C ASP A 202 0.46 21.00 5.89
N ARG A 203 -0.45 20.14 6.36
CA ARG A 203 -1.62 19.70 5.58
C ARG A 203 -2.50 20.87 5.15
N THR A 204 -2.81 21.79 6.05
CA THR A 204 -3.72 22.91 5.79
C THR A 204 -3.12 23.88 4.77
N ARG A 205 -1.83 24.18 4.88
CA ARG A 205 -1.12 25.06 3.95
C ARG A 205 -0.97 24.42 2.57
N LEU A 206 -0.64 23.12 2.53
CA LEU A 206 -0.55 22.37 1.27
C LEU A 206 -1.89 22.31 0.55
N THR A 207 -2.98 21.97 1.26
CA THR A 207 -4.33 21.97 0.69
C THR A 207 -4.71 23.36 0.18
N LYS A 208 -4.41 24.43 0.94
CA LYS A 208 -4.67 25.80 0.49
C LYS A 208 -3.93 26.13 -0.80
N LEU A 209 -2.63 25.80 -0.90
CA LEU A 209 -1.84 26.01 -2.12
C LEU A 209 -2.47 25.27 -3.31
N ILE A 210 -2.80 23.99 -3.16
CA ILE A 210 -3.43 23.18 -4.21
C ILE A 210 -4.76 23.81 -4.66
N THR A 211 -5.64 24.16 -3.71
CA THR A 211 -6.93 24.77 -4.03
C THR A 211 -6.79 26.14 -4.70
N THR A 212 -5.87 26.99 -4.24
CA THR A 212 -5.59 28.28 -4.87
C THR A 212 -5.06 28.09 -6.30
N GLN A 213 -4.13 27.16 -6.49
CA GLN A 213 -3.57 26.87 -7.81
C GLN A 213 -4.63 26.34 -8.78
N LEU A 214 -5.47 25.39 -8.35
CA LEU A 214 -6.56 24.87 -9.17
C LEU A 214 -7.65 25.91 -9.47
N HIS A 215 -7.83 26.92 -8.62
CA HIS A 215 -8.72 28.04 -8.93
C HIS A 215 -8.17 28.91 -10.07
N HIS A 216 -6.85 29.06 -10.17
CA HIS A 216 -6.20 29.88 -11.20
C HIS A 216 -5.95 29.08 -12.49
N ASN A 217 -5.60 27.80 -12.34
CA ASN A 217 -5.34 26.86 -13.42
C ASN A 217 -6.06 25.53 -13.13
N PRO A 218 -7.32 25.37 -13.54
CA PRO A 218 -8.10 24.15 -13.30
C PRO A 218 -7.54 22.90 -13.96
N THR A 219 -6.66 23.04 -14.96
CA THR A 219 -6.03 21.93 -15.69
C THR A 219 -4.59 21.67 -15.23
N ASP A 220 -4.21 22.14 -14.04
CA ASP A 220 -2.91 21.82 -13.43
C ASP A 220 -2.87 20.34 -13.02
N SER A 221 -2.29 19.51 -13.89
CA SER A 221 -2.23 18.06 -13.74
C SER A 221 -1.51 17.60 -12.47
N THR A 222 -0.52 18.38 -12.00
CA THR A 222 0.24 18.07 -10.77
C THR A 222 -0.65 18.22 -9.54
N CYS A 223 -1.41 19.31 -9.46
CA CYS A 223 -2.34 19.57 -8.37
C CYS A 223 -3.52 18.58 -8.39
N LEU A 224 -4.10 18.33 -9.57
CA LEU A 224 -5.17 17.35 -9.73
C LEU A 224 -4.70 15.95 -9.33
N PHE A 225 -3.52 15.52 -9.80
CA PHE A 225 -2.96 14.21 -9.47
C PHE A 225 -2.76 14.05 -7.96
N LEU A 226 -2.14 15.02 -7.30
CA LEU A 226 -1.87 14.93 -5.87
C LEU A 226 -3.17 14.90 -5.06
N GLN A 227 -4.15 15.72 -5.41
CA GLN A 227 -5.47 15.72 -4.77
C GLN A 227 -6.16 14.36 -4.93
N ALA A 228 -6.20 13.83 -6.16
CA ALA A 228 -6.82 12.54 -6.46
C ALA A 228 -6.10 11.36 -5.78
N ALA A 229 -4.76 11.36 -5.80
CA ALA A 229 -3.94 10.29 -5.23
C ALA A 229 -4.04 10.20 -3.69
N LEU A 230 -4.47 11.26 -3.01
CA LEU A 230 -4.70 11.30 -1.57
C LEU A 230 -6.11 10.83 -1.15
N LEU A 231 -7.06 10.73 -2.08
CA LEU A 231 -8.42 10.27 -1.78
C LEU A 231 -8.43 8.79 -1.34
N PRO A 232 -9.38 8.36 -0.50
CA PRO A 232 -9.56 6.95 -0.16
C PRO A 232 -9.93 6.10 -1.39
N PHE A 233 -9.83 4.77 -1.29
CA PHE A 233 -10.21 3.87 -2.39
C PHE A 233 -11.73 3.75 -2.54
N ASP A 234 -12.32 4.75 -3.19
CA ASP A 234 -13.74 4.83 -3.51
C ASP A 234 -13.98 5.28 -4.96
N ASP A 235 -15.26 5.40 -5.32
CA ASP A 235 -15.68 5.84 -6.66
C ASP A 235 -15.20 7.28 -6.96
N THR A 236 -15.06 8.14 -5.94
CA THR A 236 -14.57 9.53 -6.09
C THR A 236 -13.10 9.55 -6.52
N ARG A 237 -12.23 8.77 -5.87
CA ARG A 237 -10.82 8.65 -6.30
C ARG A 237 -10.69 8.23 -7.74
N VAL A 238 -11.49 7.26 -8.18
CA VAL A 238 -11.47 6.78 -9.58
C VAL A 238 -11.89 7.90 -10.54
N GLN A 239 -12.95 8.64 -10.22
CA GLN A 239 -13.42 9.76 -11.05
C GLN A 239 -12.36 10.86 -11.17
N GLU A 240 -11.77 11.28 -10.05
CA GLU A 240 -10.73 12.32 -10.06
C GLU A 240 -9.47 11.84 -10.78
N MET A 241 -9.04 10.58 -10.60
CA MET A 241 -7.90 10.03 -11.34
C MET A 241 -8.17 9.92 -12.84
N ARG A 242 -9.41 9.70 -13.29
CA ARG A 242 -9.77 9.76 -14.72
C ARG A 242 -9.62 11.17 -15.27
N LYS A 243 -10.14 12.18 -14.56
CA LYS A 243 -9.96 13.59 -14.94
C LYS A 243 -8.49 13.96 -15.07
N VAL A 244 -7.64 13.48 -14.16
CA VAL A 244 -6.19 13.68 -14.24
C VAL A 244 -5.63 13.12 -15.54
N VAL A 245 -6.01 11.89 -15.90
CA VAL A 245 -5.58 11.26 -17.16
C VAL A 245 -6.06 12.07 -18.37
N ASP A 246 -7.34 12.47 -18.38
CA ASP A 246 -7.93 13.21 -19.49
C ASP A 246 -7.18 14.53 -19.71
N VAL A 247 -6.91 15.30 -18.64
CA VAL A 247 -6.14 16.55 -18.70
C VAL A 247 -4.72 16.33 -19.25
N ILE A 248 -4.00 15.31 -18.78
CA ILE A 248 -2.63 15.05 -19.25
C ILE A 248 -2.63 14.63 -20.73
N VAL A 249 -3.62 13.87 -21.17
CA VAL A 249 -3.77 13.44 -22.57
C VAL A 249 -4.12 14.63 -23.47
N GLU A 250 -5.04 15.50 -23.04
CA GLU A 250 -5.43 16.71 -23.76
C GLU A 250 -4.26 17.70 -23.91
N ASN A 251 -3.47 17.88 -22.85
CA ASN A 251 -2.31 18.78 -22.84
C ASN A 251 -1.10 18.22 -23.61
N GLY A 252 -1.03 16.91 -23.86
CA GLY A 252 0.04 16.28 -24.63
C GLY A 252 1.43 16.40 -23.98
N GLU A 253 2.49 16.44 -24.78
CA GLU A 253 3.89 16.43 -24.32
C GLU A 253 4.30 17.66 -23.49
N GLU A 254 3.53 18.76 -23.58
CA GLU A 254 3.74 19.97 -22.78
C GLU A 254 3.32 19.77 -21.31
N ASP A 255 2.53 18.74 -21.00
CA ASP A 255 2.14 18.44 -19.64
C ASP A 255 3.30 17.84 -18.83
N PRO A 256 3.60 18.34 -17.62
CA PRO A 256 4.72 17.86 -16.80
C PRO A 256 4.60 16.37 -16.44
N LEU A 257 3.40 15.81 -16.42
CA LEU A 257 3.14 14.41 -16.12
C LEU A 257 3.01 13.53 -17.36
N HIS A 258 3.09 14.08 -18.59
CA HIS A 258 2.95 13.30 -19.82
C HIS A 258 3.97 12.16 -19.91
N LYS A 259 5.24 12.47 -19.61
CA LYS A 259 6.34 11.48 -19.53
C LYS A 259 6.08 10.35 -18.51
N TYR A 260 5.13 10.55 -17.62
CA TYR A 260 4.75 9.63 -16.55
C TYR A 260 3.34 9.04 -16.70
N LEU A 261 2.68 9.19 -17.84
CA LEU A 261 1.34 8.65 -18.08
C LEU A 261 1.23 7.17 -17.74
N HIS A 262 2.24 6.37 -18.09
CA HIS A 262 2.31 4.96 -17.72
C HIS A 262 2.16 4.70 -16.21
N HIS A 263 2.71 5.57 -15.36
CA HIS A 263 2.57 5.48 -13.91
C HIS A 263 1.21 6.01 -13.44
N VAL A 264 0.72 7.11 -13.99
CA VAL A 264 -0.62 7.67 -13.67
C VAL A 264 -1.72 6.65 -13.97
N TYR A 265 -1.64 5.95 -15.11
CA TYR A 265 -2.53 4.83 -15.43
C TYR A 265 -2.40 3.67 -14.43
N CYS A 266 -1.22 3.40 -13.88
CA CYS A 266 -1.07 2.41 -12.80
C CYS A 266 -1.76 2.85 -11.51
N VAL A 267 -1.74 4.14 -11.16
CA VAL A 267 -2.47 4.67 -10.00
C VAL A 267 -3.98 4.56 -10.20
N LEU A 268 -4.48 4.87 -11.41
CA LEU A 268 -5.88 4.67 -11.78
C LEU A 268 -6.28 3.18 -11.72
N GLY A 269 -5.47 2.31 -12.31
CA GLY A 269 -5.69 0.86 -12.28
C GLY A 269 -5.67 0.28 -10.87
N ASP A 270 -4.72 0.68 -10.03
CA ASP A 270 -4.66 0.26 -8.61
C ASP A 270 -5.89 0.74 -7.85
N SER A 271 -6.38 1.95 -8.13
CA SER A 271 -7.61 2.47 -7.53
C SER A 271 -8.82 1.62 -7.91
N LEU A 272 -8.96 1.27 -9.20
CA LEU A 272 -10.02 0.38 -9.69
C LEU A 272 -9.92 -1.03 -9.11
N LEU A 273 -8.72 -1.60 -9.05
CA LEU A 273 -8.48 -2.94 -8.52
C LEU A 273 -8.83 -3.02 -7.03
N ASN A 274 -8.48 -1.99 -6.25
CA ASN A 274 -8.81 -1.93 -4.83
C ASN A 274 -10.31 -1.73 -4.56
N LEU A 275 -11.00 -1.03 -5.45
CA LEU A 275 -12.44 -0.78 -5.37
C LEU A 275 -13.26 -2.00 -5.78
N TYR A 276 -12.86 -2.68 -6.87
CA TYR A 276 -13.57 -3.82 -7.46
C TYR A 276 -12.75 -5.11 -7.37
N ARG A 277 -12.23 -5.44 -6.18
CA ARG A 277 -11.34 -6.61 -5.96
C ARG A 277 -11.93 -7.94 -6.46
N ASP A 278 -13.25 -8.10 -6.40
CA ASP A 278 -13.93 -9.33 -6.83
C ASP A 278 -14.08 -9.42 -8.37
N SER A 279 -13.86 -8.33 -9.09
CA SER A 279 -13.94 -8.27 -10.57
C SER A 279 -12.87 -7.31 -11.13
N PRO A 280 -11.64 -7.80 -11.36
CA PRO A 280 -10.54 -6.95 -11.84
C PRO A 280 -10.67 -6.52 -13.32
N SER A 281 -11.75 -6.90 -14.00
CA SER A 281 -12.00 -6.59 -15.41
C SER A 281 -11.96 -5.09 -15.73
N CYS A 282 -12.40 -4.24 -14.80
CA CYS A 282 -12.37 -2.78 -14.99
C CYS A 282 -10.97 -2.18 -14.84
N ALA A 283 -10.05 -2.84 -14.11
CA ALA A 283 -8.70 -2.35 -13.85
C ALA A 283 -7.71 -2.72 -14.96
N LEU A 284 -7.87 -3.91 -15.58
CA LEU A 284 -6.98 -4.40 -16.63
C LEU A 284 -6.77 -3.40 -17.77
N PRO A 285 -7.80 -2.72 -18.32
CA PRO A 285 -7.63 -1.71 -19.37
C PRO A 285 -6.62 -0.62 -19.00
N ALA A 286 -6.65 -0.12 -17.76
CA ALA A 286 -5.74 0.92 -17.30
C ALA A 286 -4.28 0.43 -17.33
N PHE A 287 -4.02 -0.80 -16.87
CA PHE A 287 -2.67 -1.38 -16.92
C PHE A 287 -2.21 -1.68 -18.36
N THR A 288 -3.11 -2.15 -19.23
CA THR A 288 -2.77 -2.35 -20.65
C THR A 288 -2.45 -1.02 -21.34
N THR A 289 -3.20 0.05 -21.04
CA THR A 289 -2.89 1.39 -21.56
C THR A 289 -1.57 1.91 -21.01
N ALA A 290 -1.25 1.66 -19.73
CA ALA A 290 0.08 1.99 -19.20
C ALA A 290 1.22 1.33 -20.02
N LEU A 291 1.01 0.10 -20.48
CA LEU A 291 1.97 -0.62 -21.32
C LEU A 291 2.02 -0.09 -22.76
N MET A 292 0.98 0.57 -23.26
CA MET A 292 1.04 1.28 -24.54
C MET A 292 1.99 2.48 -24.47
N TYR A 293 1.98 3.22 -23.36
CA TYR A 293 2.91 4.33 -23.12
C TYR A 293 4.32 3.86 -22.76
N LYS A 294 4.46 2.73 -22.06
CA LYS A 294 5.77 2.15 -21.71
C LYS A 294 5.71 0.62 -21.70
N ARG A 295 6.09 0.02 -22.82
CA ARG A 295 5.97 -1.42 -23.10
C ARG A 295 6.63 -2.33 -22.07
N ASP A 296 7.79 -1.93 -21.57
CA ASP A 296 8.58 -2.69 -20.60
C ASP A 296 8.60 -1.96 -19.25
N TYR A 297 7.40 -1.69 -18.72
CA TYR A 297 7.23 -1.11 -17.39
C TYR A 297 6.86 -2.20 -16.37
N PRO A 298 7.80 -2.65 -15.50
CA PRO A 298 7.59 -3.79 -14.62
C PRO A 298 6.36 -3.67 -13.71
N THR A 299 6.10 -2.48 -13.18
CA THR A 299 4.91 -2.24 -12.33
C THR A 299 3.60 -2.50 -13.08
N ALA A 300 3.45 -2.03 -14.32
CA ALA A 300 2.24 -2.28 -15.10
C ALA A 300 2.10 -3.76 -15.50
N ILE A 301 3.20 -4.43 -15.88
CA ILE A 301 3.19 -5.86 -16.21
C ILE A 301 2.72 -6.68 -15.00
N HIS A 302 3.28 -6.41 -13.82
CA HIS A 302 2.90 -7.11 -12.60
C HIS A 302 1.42 -6.91 -12.23
N LEU A 303 0.92 -5.67 -12.31
CA LEU A 303 -0.47 -5.36 -11.95
C LEU A 303 -1.48 -5.89 -12.98
N ALA A 304 -1.12 -5.90 -14.27
CA ALA A 304 -1.90 -6.58 -15.30
C ALA A 304 -1.95 -8.08 -15.05
N ALA A 305 -0.83 -8.71 -14.67
CA ALA A 305 -0.77 -10.13 -14.35
C ALA A 305 -1.66 -10.49 -13.15
N GLU A 306 -1.69 -9.63 -12.10
CA GLU A 306 -2.59 -9.80 -10.96
C GLU A 306 -4.06 -9.79 -11.37
N CYS A 307 -4.46 -8.90 -12.29
CA CYS A 307 -5.82 -8.90 -12.85
C CYS A 307 -6.10 -10.19 -13.63
N SER A 308 -5.13 -10.63 -14.43
CA SER A 308 -5.25 -11.86 -15.22
C SER A 308 -5.32 -13.12 -14.37
N MET A 309 -4.87 -13.12 -13.11
CA MET A 309 -5.04 -14.30 -12.23
C MET A 309 -6.48 -14.78 -12.11
N VAL A 310 -7.44 -13.85 -12.22
CA VAL A 310 -8.89 -14.13 -12.18
C VAL A 310 -9.47 -14.27 -13.59
N LEU A 311 -9.01 -13.44 -14.54
CA LEU A 311 -9.60 -13.35 -15.88
C LEU A 311 -9.07 -14.42 -16.86
N SER A 312 -7.78 -14.73 -16.78
CA SER A 312 -7.05 -15.65 -17.65
C SER A 312 -5.77 -16.15 -16.95
N PRO A 313 -5.85 -17.25 -16.18
CA PRO A 313 -4.72 -17.77 -15.40
C PRO A 313 -3.48 -18.09 -16.24
N GLN A 314 -3.65 -18.52 -17.50
CA GLN A 314 -2.56 -18.78 -18.43
C GLN A 314 -1.80 -17.49 -18.78
N ASP A 315 -2.52 -16.43 -19.16
CA ASP A 315 -1.92 -15.12 -19.44
C ASP A 315 -1.22 -14.56 -18.18
N ALA A 316 -1.77 -14.80 -17.00
CA ALA A 316 -1.15 -14.39 -15.74
C ALA A 316 0.23 -15.04 -15.54
N VAL A 317 0.36 -16.34 -15.83
CA VAL A 317 1.65 -17.06 -15.75
C VAL A 317 2.67 -16.42 -16.70
N GLU A 318 2.30 -16.23 -17.97
CA GLU A 318 3.19 -15.63 -18.97
C GLU A 318 3.62 -14.22 -18.57
N GLN A 319 2.70 -13.39 -18.08
CA GLN A 319 3.01 -12.03 -17.66
C GLN A 319 3.88 -11.97 -16.41
N PHE A 320 3.66 -12.85 -15.42
CA PHE A 320 4.55 -12.92 -14.25
C PHE A 320 5.96 -13.39 -14.63
N GLN A 321 6.08 -14.36 -15.55
CA GLN A 321 7.39 -14.77 -16.08
C GLN A 321 8.08 -13.62 -16.82
N ARG A 322 7.34 -12.90 -17.67
CA ARG A 322 7.87 -11.70 -18.36
C ARG A 322 8.28 -10.61 -17.36
N TYR A 323 7.49 -10.38 -16.31
CA TYR A 323 7.85 -9.46 -15.24
C TYR A 323 9.17 -9.88 -14.58
N LEU A 324 9.35 -11.16 -14.24
CA LEU A 324 10.58 -11.66 -13.61
C LEU A 324 11.82 -11.52 -14.50
N GLN A 325 11.67 -11.59 -15.83
CA GLN A 325 12.76 -11.34 -16.78
C GLN A 325 13.16 -9.86 -16.85
N LEU A 326 12.21 -8.94 -16.63
CA LEU A 326 12.41 -7.50 -16.75
C LEU A 326 12.67 -6.79 -15.41
N ALA A 327 12.32 -7.43 -14.29
CA ALA A 327 12.41 -6.83 -12.97
C ALA A 327 13.87 -6.50 -12.62
N PRO A 328 14.18 -5.27 -12.21
CA PRO A 328 15.52 -4.93 -11.76
C PRO A 328 15.87 -5.73 -10.48
N PRO A 329 17.17 -5.91 -10.19
CA PRO A 329 17.60 -6.51 -8.93
C PRO A 329 16.94 -5.82 -7.74
N HIS A 330 16.45 -6.60 -6.77
CA HIS A 330 15.79 -6.11 -5.55
C HIS A 330 14.48 -5.32 -5.82
N ASP A 331 13.82 -5.53 -6.96
CA ASP A 331 12.50 -4.93 -7.20
C ASP A 331 11.48 -5.40 -6.14
N LYS A 332 10.67 -4.46 -5.67
CA LYS A 332 9.74 -4.65 -4.55
C LYS A 332 8.62 -5.67 -4.83
N ARG A 333 8.45 -6.14 -6.07
CA ARG A 333 7.38 -7.09 -6.45
C ARG A 333 7.88 -8.48 -6.90
N VAL A 334 9.19 -8.75 -6.85
CA VAL A 334 9.76 -10.06 -7.26
C VAL A 334 9.19 -11.21 -6.43
N HIS A 335 9.20 -11.07 -5.10
CA HIS A 335 8.64 -12.08 -4.20
C HIS A 335 7.14 -12.31 -4.43
N TRP A 336 6.38 -11.23 -4.69
CA TRP A 336 4.95 -11.33 -5.02
C TRP A 336 4.71 -12.14 -6.29
N ALA A 337 5.47 -11.88 -7.36
CA ALA A 337 5.33 -12.62 -8.61
C ALA A 337 5.60 -14.11 -8.42
N HIS A 338 6.62 -14.47 -7.63
CA HIS A 338 6.89 -15.87 -7.29
C HIS A 338 5.78 -16.52 -6.45
N TYR A 339 5.23 -15.83 -5.44
CA TYR A 339 4.07 -16.36 -4.71
C TYR A 339 2.85 -16.56 -5.61
N PHE A 340 2.58 -15.62 -6.53
CA PHE A 340 1.47 -15.76 -7.46
C PHE A 340 1.67 -16.91 -8.44
N LEU A 341 2.87 -17.09 -8.98
CA LEU A 341 3.21 -18.26 -9.81
C LEU A 341 3.05 -19.57 -9.04
N ALA A 342 3.49 -19.63 -7.78
CA ALA A 342 3.30 -20.81 -6.95
C ALA A 342 1.81 -21.18 -6.78
N ILE A 343 0.96 -20.17 -6.53
CA ILE A 343 -0.50 -20.35 -6.44
C ILE A 343 -1.08 -20.83 -7.78
N LEU A 344 -0.65 -20.24 -8.90
CA LEU A 344 -1.15 -20.60 -10.24
C LEU A 344 -0.75 -22.03 -10.64
N TYR A 345 0.51 -22.42 -10.43
CA TYR A 345 0.99 -23.77 -10.75
C TYR A 345 0.36 -24.85 -9.87
N SER A 346 0.12 -24.56 -8.60
CA SER A 346 -0.62 -25.47 -7.73
C SER A 346 -2.03 -25.75 -8.27
N ARG A 347 -2.74 -24.73 -8.76
CA ARG A 347 -4.06 -24.89 -9.39
C ARG A 347 -4.02 -25.65 -10.72
N GLN A 348 -2.88 -25.63 -11.41
CA GLN A 348 -2.66 -26.32 -12.68
C GLN A 348 -2.15 -27.76 -12.51
N SER A 349 -2.07 -28.27 -11.27
CA SER A 349 -1.50 -29.61 -10.98
C SER A 349 -0.03 -29.77 -11.41
N GLU A 350 0.75 -28.70 -11.29
CA GLU A 350 2.21 -28.70 -11.51
C GLU A 350 2.96 -28.48 -10.18
N PRO A 351 2.99 -29.47 -9.27
CA PRO A 351 3.46 -29.29 -7.90
C PRO A 351 4.95 -28.96 -7.80
N GLU A 352 5.80 -29.48 -8.69
CA GLU A 352 7.24 -29.22 -8.66
C GLU A 352 7.53 -27.74 -8.95
N LYS A 353 6.88 -27.16 -9.97
CA LYS A 353 7.02 -25.73 -10.27
C LYS A 353 6.42 -24.85 -9.19
N ALA A 354 5.31 -25.31 -8.60
CA ALA A 354 4.66 -24.60 -7.51
C ALA A 354 5.60 -24.48 -6.29
N GLU A 355 6.24 -25.59 -5.88
CA GLU A 355 7.20 -25.62 -4.77
C GLU A 355 8.47 -24.81 -5.08
N GLU A 356 8.99 -24.92 -6.31
CA GLU A 356 10.14 -24.14 -6.76
C GLU A 356 9.88 -22.63 -6.63
N HIS A 357 8.74 -22.16 -7.15
CA HIS A 357 8.39 -20.74 -7.06
C HIS A 357 8.09 -20.29 -5.63
N TYR A 358 7.53 -21.15 -4.78
CA TYR A 358 7.37 -20.82 -3.37
C TYR A 358 8.72 -20.61 -2.67
N ARG A 359 9.69 -21.50 -2.92
CA ARG A 359 11.06 -21.36 -2.40
C ARG A 359 11.73 -20.07 -2.90
N LEU A 360 11.61 -19.78 -4.20
CA LEU A 360 12.15 -18.54 -4.79
C LEU A 360 11.48 -17.29 -4.21
N ALA A 361 10.20 -17.34 -3.88
CA ALA A 361 9.49 -16.23 -3.24
C ALA A 361 10.08 -15.91 -1.86
N VAL A 362 10.32 -16.93 -1.03
CA VAL A 362 10.92 -16.78 0.30
C VAL A 362 12.34 -16.22 0.19
N GLU A 363 13.16 -16.75 -0.74
CA GLU A 363 14.51 -16.23 -0.98
C GLU A 363 14.51 -14.76 -1.44
N ALA A 364 13.55 -14.38 -2.29
CA ALA A 364 13.39 -13.00 -2.75
C ALA A 364 12.90 -12.06 -1.63
N GLU A 365 12.13 -12.55 -0.66
CA GLU A 365 11.76 -11.77 0.53
C GLU A 365 12.96 -11.46 1.42
N ASP A 366 13.88 -12.40 1.58
CA ASP A 366 15.10 -12.19 2.39
C ASP A 366 16.04 -11.16 1.73
N LYS A 367 15.99 -11.05 0.40
CA LYS A 367 16.78 -10.12 -0.40
C LYS A 367 16.09 -8.78 -0.66
N ARG A 368 14.91 -8.51 -0.09
CA ARG A 368 14.17 -7.27 -0.38
C ARG A 368 14.82 -6.04 0.24
N LEU A 369 14.61 -4.89 -0.39
CA LEU A 369 14.98 -3.60 0.22
C LEU A 369 14.17 -3.36 1.51
N PRO A 370 14.73 -2.69 2.54
CA PRO A 370 14.10 -2.51 3.86
C PRO A 370 12.71 -1.87 3.86
N THR A 371 12.33 -1.17 2.80
CA THR A 371 11.04 -0.48 2.65
C THR A 371 9.92 -1.33 2.08
N SER A 372 10.23 -2.53 1.60
CA SER A 372 9.23 -3.43 1.03
C SER A 372 8.39 -4.04 2.14
N VAL A 373 7.13 -4.36 1.87
CA VAL A 373 6.24 -5.06 2.80
C VAL A 373 5.90 -6.44 2.26
N THR A 374 5.85 -7.43 3.14
CA THR A 374 5.26 -8.74 2.85
C THR A 374 3.75 -8.60 2.87
N GLY A 375 3.02 -9.46 2.16
CA GLY A 375 1.56 -9.41 2.25
C GLY A 375 0.84 -10.70 1.87
N TRP A 376 -0.47 -10.56 1.64
CA TRP A 376 -1.47 -11.63 1.61
C TRP A 376 -1.13 -12.84 0.73
N ALA A 377 -0.38 -12.67 -0.37
CA ALA A 377 -0.05 -13.79 -1.26
C ALA A 377 0.83 -14.83 -0.55
N LYS A 378 1.69 -14.40 0.39
CA LYS A 378 2.46 -15.31 1.24
C LYS A 378 1.55 -16.20 2.08
N GLU A 379 0.54 -15.63 2.74
CA GLU A 379 -0.39 -16.40 3.57
C GLU A 379 -1.19 -17.40 2.73
N VAL A 380 -1.60 -17.00 1.52
CA VAL A 380 -2.34 -17.89 0.61
C VAL A 380 -1.43 -19.00 0.09
N ALA A 381 -0.20 -18.68 -0.30
CA ALA A 381 0.76 -19.68 -0.73
C ALA A 381 1.11 -20.65 0.42
N GLN A 382 1.30 -20.15 1.64
CA GLN A 382 1.50 -21.00 2.82
C GLN A 382 0.37 -22.01 3.03
N LYS A 383 -0.89 -21.62 2.81
CA LYS A 383 -2.04 -22.56 2.90
C LYS A 383 -2.03 -23.64 1.81
N VAL A 384 -1.39 -23.38 0.68
CA VAL A 384 -1.28 -24.33 -0.43
C VAL A 384 -0.20 -25.37 -0.17
N PHE A 385 0.86 -25.01 0.59
CA PHE A 385 2.01 -25.87 0.88
C PHE A 385 2.13 -26.29 2.35
N ALA A 386 1.08 -26.06 3.16
CA ALA A 386 0.94 -26.59 4.53
C ALA A 386 0.13 -27.87 4.50
#